data_AF-A0A7X7XR64-F1
#
_entry.id   AF-A0A7X7XR64-F1
#
_cell.length_a   1.000
_cell.length_b   1.000
_cell.length_c   1.000
_cell.angle_alpha   90.00
_cell.angle_beta   90.00
_cell.angle_gamma   90.00
#
_symmetry.space_group_name_H-M   'P 1'
#
loop_
_entity.id
_entity.type
_entity.pdbx_description
1 polymer ?
#
loop_
_entity_poly.entity_id
_entity_poly.type
_entity_poly.pdbx_seq_one_letter_code
_entity_poly.pdbx_strand_id
1 'polypeptide(L)'
;FYKNVYASIGDEQSLSQNLSTFSSHVKRIGEIMDVATSDDLVLLDELATGTSPEEGEALALAIATYLLNNSISSVISSHYSRLKEFAYSRSGIINASMAFDEKKLTPLYEYHEEVPGRSYGLVVAKRFGIKEEVIKDAESFLSDGVYDFESTIGKLRNEIRTLELERTELEKERAALLKKEAELDKKLKRQSEAEEDFKLTKNERLEKEINEAIATLDTLVKSALASGAKAHEIIAVRDEIKKLGKENKKEVKTPAKDFELGDYVEVKKLHVKGEITRIRGEEYTVTLASGKILKVSASDLEITERTKRKSTPTITVKGLEEDLTSVKPEINVIGMRVEEALNVIGPYLDRALLKRYPSVRIIHGFGTGALRRGIHDYLAKLSFVKSYTLAGEYEGQGGATIVTF
;
A
#
# COMPACT_ATOMS: atom_id res chain seq x y z
N PHE A 1 25.92 8.65 -23.57
CA PHE A 1 26.98 8.16 -24.47
C PHE A 1 28.30 8.70 -23.96
N TYR A 2 29.31 7.85 -23.82
CA TYR A 2 30.65 8.24 -23.36
C TYR A 2 31.54 8.57 -24.56
N LYS A 3 32.46 9.53 -24.40
CA LYS A 3 33.43 9.90 -25.45
C LYS A 3 34.52 8.84 -25.59
N ASN A 4 35.13 8.45 -24.48
CA ASN A 4 36.13 7.40 -24.43
C ASN A 4 35.78 6.35 -23.38
N VAL A 5 36.34 5.16 -23.55
CA VAL A 5 36.28 4.07 -22.57
C VAL A 5 37.71 3.65 -22.25
N TYR A 6 38.09 3.80 -20.99
CA TYR A 6 39.39 3.40 -20.46
C TYR A 6 39.22 2.14 -19.61
N ALA A 7 40.14 1.20 -19.75
CA ALA A 7 40.06 -0.08 -19.05
C ALA A 7 41.42 -0.50 -18.50
N SER A 8 41.44 -0.84 -17.22
CA SER A 8 42.50 -1.61 -16.57
C SER A 8 41.88 -2.93 -16.11
N ILE A 9 41.93 -3.95 -16.98
CA ILE A 9 41.27 -5.24 -16.77
C ILE A 9 42.27 -6.37 -17.05
N GLY A 10 42.33 -7.34 -16.13
CA GLY A 10 43.10 -8.58 -16.26
C GLY A 10 44.51 -8.54 -15.66
N ASP A 11 45.05 -9.74 -15.42
CA ASP A 11 46.43 -9.96 -15.03
C ASP A 11 47.34 -9.88 -16.26
N GLU A 12 48.16 -8.84 -16.36
CA GLU A 12 49.35 -8.91 -17.22
C GLU A 12 50.38 -9.85 -16.55
N GLN A 13 50.17 -11.16 -16.67
CA GLN A 13 51.25 -12.16 -16.62
C GLN A 13 52.11 -12.03 -17.89
N SER A 14 52.61 -10.83 -18.15
CA SER A 14 53.56 -10.57 -19.23
C SER A 14 54.97 -10.64 -18.64
N LEU A 15 55.60 -11.81 -18.82
CA LEU A 15 57.04 -12.07 -18.64
C LEU A 15 57.97 -11.12 -19.43
N SER A 16 57.44 -10.06 -20.07
CA SER A 16 58.13 -9.17 -20.99
C SER A 16 58.49 -7.79 -20.41
N GLN A 17 58.03 -7.45 -19.20
CA GLN A 17 58.51 -6.26 -18.50
C GLN A 17 58.85 -6.62 -17.05
N ASN A 18 60.07 -6.30 -16.60
CA ASN A 18 60.59 -6.55 -15.25
C ASN A 18 59.87 -5.73 -14.14
N LEU A 19 58.60 -5.39 -14.31
CA LEU A 19 57.78 -4.69 -13.33
C LEU A 19 56.92 -5.71 -12.58
N SER A 20 56.81 -5.53 -11.26
CA SER A 20 55.81 -6.23 -10.45
C SER A 20 54.41 -5.98 -11.03
N THR A 21 53.55 -7.00 -11.04
CA THR A 21 52.13 -6.93 -11.48
C THR A 21 51.38 -5.73 -10.87
N PHE A 22 51.73 -5.37 -9.63
CA PHE A 22 51.20 -4.18 -8.97
C PHE A 22 51.64 -2.87 -9.65
N SER A 23 52.93 -2.73 -9.98
CA SER A 23 53.48 -1.50 -10.54
C SER A 23 52.97 -1.21 -11.95
N SER A 24 52.79 -2.22 -12.79
CA SER A 24 52.18 -2.06 -14.11
C SER A 24 50.71 -1.66 -14.00
N HIS A 25 49.98 -2.27 -13.06
CA HIS A 25 48.59 -1.94 -12.80
C HIS A 25 48.43 -0.48 -12.33
N VAL A 26 49.17 -0.07 -11.30
CA VAL A 26 49.12 1.31 -10.77
C VAL A 26 49.55 2.33 -11.83
N LYS A 27 50.57 2.02 -12.64
CA LYS A 27 50.99 2.90 -13.72
C LYS A 27 49.86 3.15 -14.73
N ARG A 28 49.15 2.09 -15.14
CA ARG A 28 48.02 2.19 -16.06
C ARG A 28 46.88 3.02 -15.48
N ILE A 29 46.56 2.81 -14.20
CA ILE A 29 45.56 3.63 -13.51
C ILE A 29 45.98 5.11 -13.51
N GLY A 30 47.25 5.41 -13.24
CA GLY A 30 47.80 6.76 -13.32
C GLY A 30 47.63 7.37 -14.72
N GLU A 31 48.02 6.63 -15.77
CA GLU A 31 47.87 7.06 -17.17
C GLU A 31 46.40 7.33 -17.54
N ILE A 32 45.46 6.52 -17.03
CA ILE A 32 44.01 6.74 -17.23
C ILE A 32 43.54 8.00 -16.49
N MET A 33 43.95 8.18 -15.23
CA MET A 33 43.55 9.31 -14.39
C MET A 33 44.05 10.66 -14.93
N ASP A 34 45.16 10.68 -15.67
CA ASP A 34 45.73 11.87 -16.29
C ASP A 34 44.88 12.38 -17.48
N VAL A 35 44.14 11.50 -18.15
CA VAL A 35 43.40 11.82 -19.39
C VAL A 35 41.88 11.73 -19.25
N ALA A 36 41.37 10.99 -18.28
CA ALA A 36 39.94 10.74 -18.12
C ALA A 36 39.18 11.99 -17.64
N THR A 37 38.03 12.25 -18.24
CA THR A 37 37.15 13.38 -17.94
C THR A 37 35.73 12.91 -17.59
N SER A 38 34.84 13.83 -17.20
CA SER A 38 33.45 13.52 -16.83
C SER A 38 32.61 12.92 -17.96
N ASP A 39 33.04 13.06 -19.22
CA ASP A 39 32.36 12.50 -20.40
C ASP A 39 32.84 11.08 -20.74
N ASP A 40 33.77 10.52 -19.98
CA ASP A 40 34.40 9.21 -20.24
C ASP A 40 33.92 8.14 -19.25
N LEU A 41 34.14 6.87 -19.62
CA LEU A 41 33.90 5.70 -18.77
C LEU A 41 35.23 5.04 -18.40
N VAL A 42 35.43 4.78 -17.12
CA VAL A 42 36.63 4.10 -16.59
C VAL A 42 36.25 2.75 -15.99
N LEU A 43 36.88 1.67 -16.44
CA LEU A 43 36.68 0.30 -15.96
C LEU A 43 37.95 -0.18 -15.25
N LEU A 44 37.87 -0.41 -13.94
CA LEU A 44 38.99 -0.86 -13.13
C LEU A 44 38.66 -2.23 -12.54
N ASP A 45 39.45 -3.24 -12.89
CA ASP A 45 39.33 -4.58 -12.34
C ASP A 45 40.36 -4.77 -11.23
N GLU A 46 39.94 -5.30 -10.09
CA GLU A 46 40.79 -5.60 -8.93
C GLU A 46 41.70 -4.43 -8.53
N LEU A 47 41.08 -3.31 -8.17
CA LEU A 47 41.80 -2.07 -7.87
C LEU A 47 42.87 -2.27 -6.78
N ALA A 48 44.13 -1.92 -7.10
CA ALA A 48 45.28 -1.93 -6.18
C ALA A 48 45.55 -3.29 -5.51
N THR A 49 45.40 -4.40 -6.24
CA THR A 49 45.79 -5.75 -5.78
C THR A 49 47.28 -6.03 -5.99
N GLY A 50 47.85 -6.92 -5.17
CA GLY A 50 49.27 -7.30 -5.27
C GLY A 50 50.23 -6.50 -4.37
N THR A 51 49.71 -5.75 -3.39
CA THR A 51 50.49 -5.08 -2.33
C THR A 51 49.95 -5.45 -0.94
N SER A 52 50.45 -4.79 0.13
CA SER A 52 49.86 -4.87 1.46
C SER A 52 48.36 -4.56 1.41
N PRO A 53 47.48 -5.41 1.97
CA PRO A 53 46.04 -5.17 1.95
C PRO A 53 45.64 -3.79 2.49
N GLU A 54 46.35 -3.29 3.50
CA GLU A 54 46.07 -2.00 4.13
C GLU A 54 46.42 -0.82 3.21
N GLU A 55 47.57 -0.91 2.52
CA GLU A 55 48.01 0.11 1.56
C GLU A 55 47.15 0.08 0.29
N GLY A 56 46.85 -1.12 -0.20
CA GLY A 56 46.01 -1.33 -1.38
C GLY A 56 44.59 -0.81 -1.15
N GLU A 57 44.00 -1.09 0.01
CA GLU A 57 42.68 -0.58 0.37
C GLU A 57 42.66 0.96 0.48
N ALA A 58 43.67 1.56 1.11
CA ALA A 58 43.80 3.01 1.21
C ALA A 58 43.94 3.67 -0.18
N LEU A 59 44.75 3.08 -1.06
CA LEU A 59 44.92 3.55 -2.43
C LEU A 59 43.62 3.41 -3.23
N ALA A 60 42.93 2.28 -3.11
CA ALA A 60 41.64 2.04 -3.78
C ALA A 60 40.59 3.08 -3.37
N LEU A 61 40.49 3.39 -2.08
CA LEU A 61 39.60 4.44 -1.56
C LEU A 61 39.97 5.82 -2.12
N ALA A 62 41.26 6.15 -2.18
CA ALA A 62 41.72 7.44 -2.71
C ALA A 62 41.38 7.59 -4.20
N ILE A 63 41.61 6.54 -5.00
CA ILE A 63 41.28 6.52 -6.43
C ILE A 63 39.77 6.64 -6.65
N ALA A 64 38.96 5.84 -5.96
CA ALA A 64 37.51 5.91 -6.05
C ALA A 64 36.97 7.30 -5.67
N THR A 65 37.54 7.91 -4.62
CA THR A 65 37.22 9.28 -4.19
C THR A 65 37.57 10.31 -5.27
N TYR A 66 38.74 10.18 -5.91
CA TYR A 66 39.16 11.06 -6.98
C TYR A 66 38.21 11.00 -8.18
N LEU A 67 37.88 9.79 -8.64
CA LEU A 67 36.96 9.60 -9.77
C LEU A 67 35.58 10.19 -9.48
N LEU A 68 35.05 9.95 -8.27
CA LEU A 68 33.78 10.52 -7.82
C LEU A 68 33.82 12.06 -7.80
N ASN A 69 34.84 12.66 -7.18
CA ASN A 69 34.93 14.12 -7.05
C ASN A 69 35.08 14.82 -8.40
N ASN A 70 35.67 14.16 -9.40
CA ASN A 70 35.78 14.67 -10.76
C ASN A 70 34.57 14.29 -11.65
N SER A 71 33.53 13.68 -11.07
CA SER A 71 32.32 13.23 -11.79
C SER A 71 32.64 12.30 -12.98
N ILE A 72 33.68 11.47 -12.85
CA ILE A 72 34.08 10.50 -13.87
C ILE A 72 33.27 9.22 -13.65
N SER A 73 32.53 8.79 -14.67
CA SER A 73 31.77 7.53 -14.60
C SER A 73 32.74 6.35 -14.50
N SER A 74 32.58 5.51 -13.48
CA SER A 74 33.49 4.40 -13.26
C SER A 74 32.79 3.13 -12.80
N VAL A 75 33.34 1.99 -13.21
CA VAL A 75 33.00 0.66 -12.69
C VAL A 75 34.27 0.09 -12.10
N ILE A 76 34.22 -0.27 -10.82
CA ILE A 76 35.38 -0.74 -10.06
C ILE A 76 35.02 -2.10 -9.45
N SER A 77 35.81 -3.12 -9.74
CA SER A 77 35.76 -4.39 -9.01
C SER A 77 36.82 -4.40 -7.91
N SER A 78 36.50 -4.96 -6.75
CA SER A 78 37.43 -5.04 -5.62
C SER A 78 36.99 -6.10 -4.60
N HIS A 79 37.96 -6.60 -3.83
CA HIS A 79 37.74 -7.47 -2.68
C HIS A 79 37.85 -6.73 -1.34
N TYR A 80 38.15 -5.43 -1.34
CA TYR A 80 38.33 -4.66 -0.10
C TYR A 80 36.98 -4.33 0.56
N SER A 81 36.80 -4.78 1.81
CA SER A 81 35.55 -4.59 2.55
C SER A 81 35.27 -3.12 2.84
N ARG A 82 36.28 -2.27 3.12
CA ARG A 82 36.01 -0.83 3.35
C ARG A 82 35.55 -0.09 2.11
N LEU A 83 35.87 -0.59 0.90
CA LEU A 83 35.34 0.01 -0.33
C LEU A 83 33.82 -0.20 -0.44
N LYS A 84 33.32 -1.36 0.03
CA LYS A 84 31.87 -1.64 0.14
C LYS A 84 31.21 -0.70 1.15
N GLU A 85 31.83 -0.49 2.31
CA GLU A 85 31.35 0.43 3.34
C GLU A 85 31.33 1.89 2.83
N PHE A 86 32.41 2.30 2.17
CA PHE A 86 32.54 3.62 1.57
C PHE A 86 31.42 3.91 0.57
N ALA A 87 31.12 2.95 -0.31
CA ALA A 87 30.04 3.04 -1.28
C ALA A 87 28.65 3.18 -0.63
N TYR A 88 28.43 2.58 0.54
CA TYR A 88 27.17 2.74 1.27
C TYR A 88 27.03 4.13 1.93
N SER A 89 28.13 4.69 2.43
CA SER A 89 28.15 5.95 3.16
C SER A 89 28.11 7.21 2.28
N ARG A 90 28.34 7.07 0.96
CA ARG A 90 28.60 8.20 0.08
C ARG A 90 27.67 8.24 -1.13
N SER A 91 26.97 9.36 -1.28
CA SER A 91 26.12 9.61 -2.44
C SER A 91 26.93 9.63 -3.74
N GLY A 92 26.36 9.08 -4.81
CA GLY A 92 26.99 9.03 -6.13
C GLY A 92 27.83 7.77 -6.36
N ILE A 93 27.85 6.83 -5.41
CA ILE A 93 28.41 5.49 -5.57
C ILE A 93 27.27 4.49 -5.38
N ILE A 94 27.22 3.49 -6.25
CA ILE A 94 26.26 2.39 -6.15
C ILE A 94 27.05 1.11 -5.87
N ASN A 95 26.71 0.42 -4.78
CA ASN A 95 27.23 -0.92 -4.53
C ASN A 95 26.54 -1.91 -5.46
N ALA A 96 27.28 -2.89 -5.95
CA ALA A 96 26.70 -3.98 -6.70
C ALA A 96 27.43 -5.30 -6.44
N SER A 97 26.76 -6.41 -6.68
CA SER A 97 27.37 -7.73 -6.56
C SER A 97 26.81 -8.74 -7.53
N MET A 98 27.61 -9.75 -7.83
CA MET A 98 27.16 -10.91 -8.59
C MET A 98 26.55 -11.95 -7.65
N ALA A 99 25.49 -12.60 -8.12
CA ALA A 99 24.81 -13.67 -7.43
C ALA A 99 25.64 -14.95 -7.39
N PHE A 100 25.66 -15.60 -6.23
CA PHE A 100 26.42 -16.81 -5.98
C PHE A 100 25.57 -17.78 -5.15
N ASP A 101 25.50 -19.04 -5.57
CA ASP A 101 24.80 -20.08 -4.83
C ASP A 101 25.74 -20.64 -3.75
N GLU A 102 25.52 -20.27 -2.49
CA GLU A 102 26.33 -20.75 -1.35
C GLU A 102 26.29 -22.27 -1.18
N LYS A 103 25.18 -22.94 -1.55
CA LYS A 103 25.03 -24.39 -1.38
C LYS A 103 25.77 -25.15 -2.47
N LYS A 104 25.68 -24.66 -3.72
CA LYS A 104 26.31 -25.27 -4.88
C LYS A 104 27.70 -24.73 -5.19
N LEU A 105 28.14 -23.66 -4.53
CA LEU A 105 29.33 -22.85 -4.83
C LEU A 105 29.49 -22.56 -6.33
N THR A 106 28.40 -22.17 -6.98
CA THR A 106 28.38 -21.85 -8.40
C THR A 106 27.95 -20.39 -8.59
N PRO A 107 28.59 -19.63 -9.50
CA PRO A 107 28.09 -18.33 -9.89
C PRO A 107 26.71 -18.50 -10.54
N LEU A 108 25.77 -17.63 -10.20
CA LEU A 108 24.47 -17.56 -10.85
C LEU A 108 24.49 -16.61 -12.05
N TYR A 109 25.54 -15.80 -12.19
CA TYR A 109 25.71 -14.77 -13.24
C TYR A 109 24.57 -13.74 -13.26
N GLU A 110 23.90 -13.54 -12.13
CA GLU A 110 22.88 -12.50 -11.95
C GLU A 110 23.52 -11.29 -11.27
N TYR A 111 23.30 -10.10 -11.82
CA TYR A 111 23.76 -8.84 -11.25
C TYR A 111 22.71 -8.30 -10.28
N HIS A 112 23.13 -7.95 -9.06
CA HIS A 112 22.31 -7.27 -8.07
C HIS A 112 22.88 -5.88 -7.82
N GLU A 113 22.08 -4.88 -8.16
CA GLU A 113 22.32 -3.48 -7.84
C GLU A 113 21.99 -3.19 -6.37
N GLU A 114 22.66 -2.20 -5.78
CA GLU A 114 22.52 -1.73 -4.39
C GLU A 114 22.79 -2.75 -3.28
N VAL A 115 23.12 -3.99 -3.63
CA VAL A 115 23.40 -5.07 -2.68
C VAL A 115 24.90 -5.39 -2.68
N PRO A 116 25.64 -5.12 -1.59
CA PRO A 116 27.04 -5.53 -1.49
C PRO A 116 27.15 -7.05 -1.39
N GLY A 117 28.18 -7.60 -2.02
CA GLY A 117 28.46 -9.03 -2.02
C GLY A 117 29.13 -9.48 -0.73
N ARG A 118 28.82 -10.68 -0.26
CA ARG A 118 29.53 -11.36 0.84
C ARG A 118 30.83 -12.00 0.33
N SER A 119 31.88 -11.97 1.12
CA SER A 119 33.12 -12.72 0.85
C SER A 119 32.94 -14.22 1.14
N TYR A 120 33.22 -15.07 0.13
CA TYR A 120 33.00 -16.53 0.22
C TYR A 120 34.25 -17.36 0.50
N GLY A 121 35.42 -16.74 0.71
CA GLY A 121 36.71 -17.44 0.78
C GLY A 121 36.75 -18.64 1.74
N LEU A 122 36.30 -18.45 2.99
CA LEU A 122 36.28 -19.52 4.00
C LEU A 122 35.24 -20.62 3.69
N VAL A 123 34.08 -20.23 3.14
CA VAL A 123 33.03 -21.18 2.71
C VAL A 123 33.54 -22.08 1.60
N VAL A 124 34.28 -21.50 0.64
CA VAL A 124 34.92 -22.23 -0.45
C VAL A 124 36.00 -23.16 0.09
N ALA A 125 36.90 -22.66 0.95
CA ALA A 125 37.96 -23.45 1.56
C ALA A 125 37.45 -24.70 2.30
N LYS A 126 36.35 -24.55 3.07
CA LYS A 126 35.68 -25.66 3.76
C LYS A 126 35.24 -26.76 2.80
N ARG A 127 34.67 -26.41 1.64
CA ARG A 127 34.23 -27.41 0.65
C ARG A 127 35.38 -28.07 -0.10
N PHE A 128 36.50 -27.36 -0.27
CA PHE A 128 37.73 -27.93 -0.82
C PHE A 128 38.48 -28.84 0.17
N GLY A 129 37.90 -29.12 1.34
CA GLY A 129 38.38 -30.14 2.27
C GLY A 129 39.25 -29.62 3.41
N ILE A 130 39.34 -28.29 3.59
CA ILE A 130 39.94 -27.73 4.81
C ILE A 130 39.08 -28.13 6.02
N LYS A 131 39.74 -28.65 7.06
CA LYS A 131 39.07 -29.15 8.27
C LYS A 131 38.26 -28.04 8.94
N GLU A 132 37.10 -28.41 9.47
CA GLU A 132 36.19 -27.47 10.17
C GLU A 132 36.89 -26.70 11.29
N GLU A 133 37.79 -27.36 12.03
CA GLU A 133 38.56 -26.76 13.12
C GLU A 133 39.44 -25.60 12.60
N VAL A 134 40.11 -25.78 11.46
CA VAL A 134 40.94 -24.74 10.83
C VAL A 134 40.08 -23.59 10.31
N ILE A 135 38.88 -23.87 9.80
CA ILE A 135 37.94 -22.83 9.36
C ILE A 135 37.47 -22.00 10.55
N LYS A 136 37.12 -22.64 11.66
CA LYS A 136 36.72 -21.94 12.89
C LYS A 136 37.84 -21.07 13.44
N ASP A 137 39.07 -21.57 13.44
CA ASP A 137 40.23 -20.78 13.82
C ASP A 137 40.43 -19.59 12.88
N ALA A 138 40.30 -19.79 11.56
CA ALA A 138 40.39 -18.72 10.57
C ALA A 138 39.30 -17.65 10.74
N GLU A 139 38.07 -18.04 11.08
CA GLU A 139 37.00 -17.10 11.43
C GLU A 139 37.35 -16.25 12.65
N SER A 140 38.05 -16.82 13.65
CA SER A 140 38.48 -16.09 14.86
C SER A 140 39.61 -15.09 14.62
N PHE A 141 40.38 -15.23 13.53
CA PHE A 141 41.44 -14.29 13.15
C PHE A 141 40.93 -13.11 12.32
N LEU A 142 39.70 -13.15 11.83
CA LEU A 142 39.08 -11.99 11.20
C LEU A 142 38.82 -10.93 12.28
N SER A 143 39.15 -9.68 11.98
CA SER A 143 38.87 -8.57 12.89
C SER A 143 37.36 -8.51 13.17
N ASP A 144 36.99 -8.33 14.45
CA ASP A 144 35.59 -8.36 14.90
C ASP A 144 34.67 -7.49 14.04
N GLY A 145 35.14 -6.31 13.62
CA GLY A 145 34.39 -5.38 12.78
C GLY A 145 34.16 -5.85 11.33
N VAL A 146 35.12 -6.54 10.71
CA VAL A 146 34.98 -7.05 9.33
C VAL A 146 34.05 -8.27 9.33
N TYR A 147 34.19 -9.15 10.31
CA TYR A 147 33.31 -10.31 10.46
C TYR A 147 31.85 -9.90 10.71
N ASP A 148 31.61 -8.95 11.61
CA ASP A 148 30.25 -8.49 11.93
C ASP A 148 29.58 -7.77 10.74
N PHE A 149 30.34 -6.96 10.00
CA PHE A 149 29.85 -6.34 8.78
C PHE A 149 29.46 -7.38 7.71
N GLU A 150 30.36 -8.31 7.38
CA GLU A 150 30.09 -9.35 6.37
C GLU A 150 28.93 -10.28 6.79
N SER A 151 28.80 -10.58 8.08
CA SER A 151 27.67 -11.33 8.65
C SER A 151 26.34 -10.57 8.51
N THR A 152 26.35 -9.27 8.80
CA THR A 152 25.18 -8.39 8.68
C THR A 152 24.73 -8.27 7.22
N ILE A 153 25.66 -8.08 6.28
CA ILE A 153 25.37 -8.09 4.85
C ILE A 153 24.76 -9.44 4.43
N GLY A 154 25.31 -10.55 4.91
CA GLY A 154 24.76 -11.88 4.65
C GLY A 154 23.31 -12.05 5.13
N LYS A 155 22.99 -11.57 6.34
CA LYS A 155 21.61 -11.59 6.87
C LYS A 155 20.67 -10.71 6.04
N LEU A 156 21.09 -9.48 5.72
CA LEU A 156 20.30 -8.55 4.92
C LEU A 156 19.99 -9.13 3.53
N ARG A 157 20.96 -9.81 2.90
CA ARG A 157 20.75 -10.47 1.61
C ARG A 157 19.72 -11.59 1.68
N ASN A 158 19.77 -12.42 2.71
CA ASN A 158 18.78 -13.48 2.90
C ASN A 158 17.38 -12.91 3.11
N GLU A 159 17.27 -11.78 3.80
CA GLU A 159 16.00 -11.08 4.00
C GLU A 159 15.46 -10.52 2.68
N ILE A 160 16.30 -9.82 1.91
CA ILE A 160 15.95 -9.30 0.57
C ILE A 160 15.46 -10.43 -0.33
N ARG A 161 16.21 -11.55 -0.40
CA ARG A 161 15.82 -12.72 -1.19
C ARG A 161 14.47 -13.30 -0.76
N THR A 162 14.21 -13.34 0.55
CA THR A 162 12.94 -13.85 1.09
C THR A 162 11.79 -12.92 0.70
N LEU A 163 11.97 -11.61 0.84
CA LEU A 163 11.00 -10.60 0.43
C LEU A 163 10.71 -10.62 -1.07
N GLU A 164 11.73 -10.83 -1.90
CA GLU A 164 11.54 -10.99 -3.35
C GLU A 164 10.68 -12.22 -3.68
N LEU A 165 10.97 -13.37 -3.05
CA LEU A 165 10.17 -14.58 -3.24
C LEU A 165 8.72 -14.37 -2.79
N GLU A 166 8.50 -13.81 -1.60
CA GLU A 166 7.16 -13.50 -1.09
C GLU A 166 6.40 -12.53 -2.02
N ARG A 167 7.09 -11.50 -2.52
CA ARG A 167 6.50 -10.55 -3.47
C ARG A 167 6.05 -11.25 -4.75
N THR A 168 6.86 -12.14 -5.31
CA THR A 168 6.48 -12.88 -6.52
C THR A 168 5.28 -13.79 -6.30
N GLU A 169 5.18 -14.43 -5.14
CA GLU A 169 4.02 -15.27 -4.79
C GLU A 169 2.76 -14.43 -4.59
N LEU A 170 2.86 -13.28 -3.91
CA LEU A 170 1.75 -12.34 -3.76
C LEU A 170 1.26 -11.81 -5.11
N GLU A 171 2.16 -11.52 -6.05
CA GLU A 171 1.79 -11.08 -7.40
C GLU A 171 1.03 -12.18 -8.16
N LYS A 172 1.42 -13.45 -8.03
CA LYS A 172 0.68 -14.59 -8.61
C LYS A 172 -0.71 -14.74 -7.99
N GLU A 173 -0.81 -14.66 -6.66
CA GLU A 173 -2.09 -14.78 -5.95
C GLU A 173 -3.04 -13.64 -6.34
N ARG A 174 -2.52 -12.41 -6.41
CA ARG A 174 -3.29 -11.24 -6.87
C ARG A 174 -3.80 -11.41 -8.29
N ALA A 175 -2.97 -11.92 -9.20
CA ALA A 175 -3.39 -12.21 -10.57
C ALA A 175 -4.48 -13.30 -10.63
N ALA A 176 -4.41 -14.32 -9.77
CA ALA A 176 -5.42 -15.35 -9.68
C ALA A 176 -6.75 -14.83 -9.13
N LEU A 177 -6.70 -13.94 -8.13
CA LEU A 177 -7.89 -13.28 -7.57
C LEU A 177 -8.60 -12.40 -8.61
N LEU A 178 -7.85 -11.59 -9.37
CA LEU A 178 -8.42 -10.77 -10.44
C LEU A 178 -9.13 -11.61 -11.51
N LYS A 179 -8.59 -12.78 -11.86
CA LYS A 179 -9.27 -13.72 -12.78
C LYS A 179 -10.58 -14.25 -12.19
N LYS A 180 -10.57 -14.66 -10.91
CA LYS A 180 -11.79 -15.13 -10.23
C LYS A 180 -12.85 -14.05 -10.11
N GLU A 181 -12.46 -12.81 -9.83
CA GLU A 181 -13.37 -11.67 -9.75
C GLU A 181 -14.03 -11.40 -11.11
N ALA A 182 -13.24 -11.39 -12.19
CA ALA A 182 -13.78 -11.27 -13.55
C ALA A 182 -14.74 -12.41 -13.95
N GLU A 183 -14.46 -13.65 -13.51
CA GLU A 183 -15.37 -14.78 -13.72
C GLU A 183 -16.67 -14.64 -12.93
N LEU A 184 -16.59 -14.19 -11.68
CA LEU A 184 -17.75 -13.92 -10.83
C LEU A 184 -18.62 -12.81 -11.42
N ASP A 185 -18.04 -11.72 -11.88
CA ASP A 185 -18.75 -10.63 -12.55
C ASP A 185 -19.47 -11.11 -13.82
N LYS A 186 -18.82 -11.99 -14.60
CA LYS A 186 -19.44 -12.59 -15.78
C LYS A 186 -20.59 -13.53 -15.42
N LYS A 187 -20.47 -14.29 -14.33
CA LYS A 187 -21.55 -15.14 -13.81
C LYS A 187 -22.72 -14.31 -13.30
N LEU A 188 -22.45 -13.24 -12.56
CA LEU A 188 -23.46 -12.32 -12.04
C LEU A 188 -24.22 -11.65 -13.18
N LYS A 189 -23.54 -11.16 -14.22
CA LYS A 189 -24.20 -10.59 -15.41
C LYS A 189 -25.11 -11.60 -16.12
N ARG A 190 -24.63 -12.83 -16.33
CA ARG A 190 -25.44 -13.90 -16.94
C ARG A 190 -26.67 -14.24 -16.10
N GLN A 191 -26.52 -14.25 -14.78
CA GLN A 191 -27.63 -14.52 -13.88
C GLN A 191 -28.64 -13.37 -13.90
N SER A 192 -28.20 -12.11 -13.89
CA SER A 192 -29.11 -10.97 -13.98
C SER A 192 -29.85 -10.92 -15.32
N GLU A 193 -29.17 -11.19 -16.44
CA GLU A 193 -29.78 -11.28 -17.76
C GLU A 193 -30.85 -12.39 -17.81
N ALA A 194 -30.52 -13.58 -17.30
CA ALA A 194 -31.46 -14.70 -17.24
C ALA A 194 -32.67 -14.42 -16.33
N GLU A 195 -32.49 -13.70 -15.22
CA GLU A 195 -33.58 -13.29 -14.34
C GLU A 195 -34.50 -12.25 -14.99
N GLU A 196 -33.95 -11.30 -15.76
CA GLU A 196 -34.74 -10.34 -16.52
C GLU A 196 -35.55 -11.02 -17.63
N ASP A 197 -34.93 -11.91 -18.40
CA ASP A 197 -35.60 -12.70 -19.43
C ASP A 197 -36.71 -13.58 -18.84
N PHE A 198 -36.47 -14.18 -17.67
CA PHE A 198 -37.48 -14.98 -16.97
C PHE A 198 -38.67 -14.12 -16.50
N LYS A 199 -38.42 -12.90 -16.02
CA LYS A 199 -39.50 -11.96 -15.62
C LYS A 199 -40.32 -11.51 -16.82
N LEU A 200 -39.66 -11.16 -17.93
CA LEU A 200 -40.32 -10.77 -19.18
C LEU A 200 -41.24 -11.87 -19.70
N THR A 201 -40.70 -13.08 -19.86
CA THR A 201 -41.48 -14.24 -20.34
C THR A 201 -42.63 -14.62 -19.40
N LYS A 202 -42.44 -14.50 -18.08
CA LYS A 202 -43.51 -14.74 -17.10
C LYS A 202 -44.61 -13.68 -17.19
N ASN A 203 -44.24 -12.40 -17.33
CA ASN A 203 -45.20 -11.31 -17.51
C ASN A 203 -45.99 -11.46 -18.81
N GLU A 204 -45.34 -11.81 -19.92
CA GLU A 204 -46.02 -12.09 -21.19
C GLU A 204 -47.01 -13.25 -21.09
N ARG A 205 -46.66 -14.32 -20.37
CA ARG A 205 -47.57 -15.44 -20.11
C ARG A 205 -48.77 -15.03 -19.26
N LEU A 206 -48.53 -14.29 -18.18
CA LEU A 206 -49.60 -13.77 -17.32
C LEU A 206 -50.53 -12.83 -18.09
N GLU A 207 -50.00 -11.97 -18.97
CA GLU A 207 -50.83 -11.11 -19.81
C GLU A 207 -51.68 -11.92 -20.79
N LYS A 208 -51.15 -13.00 -21.37
CA LYS A 208 -51.94 -13.91 -22.22
C LYS A 208 -53.05 -14.59 -21.42
N GLU A 209 -52.75 -15.14 -20.26
CA GLU A 209 -53.74 -15.79 -19.39
C GLU A 209 -54.85 -14.82 -18.93
N ILE A 210 -54.49 -13.58 -18.56
CA ILE A 210 -55.46 -12.54 -18.21
C ILE A 210 -56.35 -12.19 -19.40
N ASN A 211 -55.77 -12.03 -20.60
CA ASN A 211 -56.54 -11.71 -21.81
C ASN A 211 -57.48 -12.85 -22.21
N GLU A 212 -57.06 -14.10 -22.07
CA GLU A 212 -57.91 -15.29 -22.29
C GLU A 212 -59.04 -15.37 -21.25
N ALA A 213 -58.76 -15.08 -19.97
CA ALA A 213 -59.77 -15.00 -18.92
C ALA A 213 -60.80 -13.87 -19.19
N ILE A 214 -60.35 -12.71 -19.66
CA ILE A 214 -61.24 -11.61 -20.06
C ILE A 214 -62.11 -12.02 -21.26
N ALA A 215 -61.54 -12.71 -22.25
CA ALA A 215 -62.28 -13.16 -23.43
C ALA A 215 -63.35 -14.20 -23.07
N THR A 216 -63.05 -15.15 -22.18
CA THR A 216 -64.01 -16.16 -21.70
C THR A 216 -65.11 -15.55 -20.81
N LEU A 217 -64.78 -14.55 -20.01
CA LEU A 217 -65.78 -13.77 -19.28
C LEU A 217 -66.68 -12.98 -20.23
N ASP A 218 -66.13 -12.35 -21.26
CA ASP A 218 -66.91 -11.62 -22.26
C ASP A 218 -67.87 -12.54 -23.04
N THR A 219 -67.49 -13.80 -23.31
CA THR A 219 -68.40 -14.78 -23.94
C THR A 219 -69.48 -15.26 -22.98
N LEU A 220 -69.14 -15.54 -21.72
CA LEU A 220 -70.10 -15.87 -20.65
C LEU A 220 -71.12 -14.74 -20.45
N VAL A 221 -70.66 -13.49 -20.37
CA VAL A 221 -71.51 -12.30 -20.24
C VAL A 221 -72.45 -12.14 -21.43
N LYS A 222 -71.95 -12.33 -22.67
CA LYS A 222 -72.81 -12.31 -23.87
C LYS A 222 -73.88 -13.41 -23.84
N SER A 223 -73.53 -14.61 -23.38
CA SER A 223 -74.48 -15.73 -23.25
C SER A 223 -75.53 -15.49 -22.17
N ALA A 224 -75.16 -14.88 -21.04
CA ALA A 224 -76.07 -14.51 -19.95
C ALA A 224 -77.03 -13.37 -20.36
N LEU A 225 -76.55 -12.39 -21.13
CA LEU A 225 -77.38 -11.33 -21.71
C LEU A 225 -78.40 -11.87 -22.73
N ALA A 226 -78.02 -12.88 -23.52
CA ALA A 226 -78.94 -13.56 -24.45
C ALA A 226 -80.02 -14.41 -23.74
N SER A 227 -79.79 -14.76 -22.47
CA SER A 227 -80.68 -15.61 -21.65
C SER A 227 -81.71 -14.82 -20.81
N GLY A 228 -81.79 -13.49 -20.97
CA GLY A 228 -82.87 -12.68 -20.39
C GLY A 228 -82.64 -12.15 -18.97
N ALA A 229 -81.40 -12.07 -18.48
CA ALA A 229 -81.08 -11.42 -17.21
C ALA A 229 -80.96 -9.88 -17.33
N LYS A 230 -81.36 -9.14 -16.28
CA LYS A 230 -81.46 -7.67 -16.24
C LYS A 230 -80.14 -6.99 -16.65
N ALA A 231 -80.17 -6.25 -17.75
CA ALA A 231 -79.00 -5.63 -18.39
C ALA A 231 -78.21 -4.63 -17.51
N HIS A 232 -78.78 -4.13 -16.40
CA HIS A 232 -78.17 -3.09 -15.58
C HIS A 232 -77.13 -3.60 -14.57
N GLU A 233 -77.28 -4.84 -14.06
CA GLU A 233 -76.31 -5.41 -13.11
C GLU A 233 -75.05 -5.94 -13.83
N ILE A 234 -75.20 -6.35 -15.08
CA ILE A 234 -74.12 -6.99 -15.87
C ILE A 234 -73.13 -5.94 -16.43
N ILE A 235 -73.60 -4.72 -16.74
CA ILE A 235 -72.74 -3.62 -17.21
C ILE A 235 -71.87 -3.08 -16.07
N ALA A 236 -72.41 -3.01 -14.85
CA ALA A 236 -71.67 -2.57 -13.67
C ALA A 236 -70.51 -3.52 -13.32
N VAL A 237 -70.75 -4.84 -13.39
CA VAL A 237 -69.71 -5.86 -13.18
C VAL A 237 -68.64 -5.80 -14.28
N ARG A 238 -69.02 -5.52 -15.54
CA ARG A 238 -68.08 -5.39 -16.66
C ARG A 238 -67.16 -4.17 -16.52
N ASP A 239 -67.66 -3.07 -15.99
CA ASP A 239 -66.88 -1.86 -15.72
C ASP A 239 -66.00 -2.01 -14.46
N GLU A 240 -66.42 -2.77 -13.46
CA GLU A 240 -65.58 -3.13 -12.31
C GLU A 240 -64.41 -4.04 -12.71
N ILE A 241 -64.63 -5.04 -13.56
CA ILE A 241 -63.57 -5.94 -14.04
C ILE A 241 -62.59 -5.21 -14.97
N LYS A 242 -63.07 -4.30 -15.83
CA LYS A 242 -62.17 -3.43 -16.63
C LYS A 242 -61.38 -2.45 -15.78
N LYS A 243 -61.92 -2.01 -14.63
CA LYS A 243 -61.16 -1.22 -13.64
C LYS A 243 -60.09 -2.07 -12.97
N LEU A 244 -60.40 -3.30 -12.54
CA LEU A 244 -59.43 -4.25 -11.98
C LEU A 244 -58.29 -4.57 -12.97
N GLY A 245 -58.58 -4.73 -14.27
CA GLY A 245 -57.57 -4.91 -15.31
C GLY A 245 -56.72 -3.67 -15.63
N LYS A 246 -57.25 -2.45 -15.39
CA LYS A 246 -56.51 -1.18 -15.54
C LYS A 246 -55.73 -0.78 -14.30
N GLU A 247 -56.08 -1.28 -13.11
CA GLU A 247 -55.37 -0.95 -11.87
C GLU A 247 -54.00 -1.62 -11.74
N ASN A 248 -53.69 -2.64 -12.53
CA ASN A 248 -52.33 -3.18 -12.67
C ASN A 248 -51.39 -2.33 -13.54
N LYS A 249 -51.87 -1.18 -14.07
CA LYS A 249 -51.06 -0.11 -14.67
C LYS A 249 -50.94 1.13 -13.78
N LYS A 250 -51.17 1.00 -12.48
CA LYS A 250 -50.66 1.98 -11.53
C LYS A 250 -49.18 1.67 -11.31
N GLU A 251 -48.33 2.57 -11.81
CA GLU A 251 -47.04 2.84 -11.18
C GLU A 251 -47.22 2.71 -9.67
N VAL A 252 -46.41 1.85 -9.06
CA VAL A 252 -46.33 1.71 -7.61
C VAL A 252 -45.83 3.06 -7.09
N LYS A 253 -46.75 3.99 -6.84
CA LYS A 253 -46.53 5.11 -5.94
C LYS A 253 -46.51 4.50 -4.56
N THR A 254 -45.31 4.08 -4.16
CA THR A 254 -45.06 3.58 -2.83
C THR A 254 -45.45 4.66 -1.83
N PRO A 255 -46.25 4.35 -0.81
CA PRO A 255 -46.56 5.30 0.24
C PRO A 255 -45.24 5.74 0.88
N ALA A 256 -45.06 7.05 1.02
CA ALA A 256 -43.99 7.63 1.82
C ALA A 256 -44.06 7.04 3.23
N LYS A 257 -43.26 6.01 3.48
CA LYS A 257 -42.86 5.66 4.84
C LYS A 257 -41.76 6.65 5.19
N ASP A 258 -42.03 7.52 6.15
CA ASP A 258 -41.02 8.40 6.72
C ASP A 258 -39.95 7.52 7.38
N PHE A 259 -38.82 7.35 6.68
CA PHE A 259 -37.62 6.72 7.22
C PHE A 259 -36.74 7.80 7.82
N GLU A 260 -36.24 7.59 9.04
CA GLU A 260 -35.33 8.52 9.69
C GLU A 260 -33.88 8.01 9.62
N LEU A 261 -32.91 8.94 9.66
CA LEU A 261 -31.49 8.58 9.76
C LEU A 261 -31.23 7.82 11.06
N GLY A 262 -30.55 6.67 10.96
CA GLY A 262 -30.28 5.78 12.09
C GLY A 262 -31.30 4.66 12.30
N ASP A 263 -32.38 4.59 11.52
CA ASP A 263 -33.29 3.45 11.57
C ASP A 263 -32.60 2.18 11.04
N TYR A 264 -32.76 1.07 11.77
CA TYR A 264 -32.34 -0.25 11.30
C TYR A 264 -33.40 -0.81 10.35
N VAL A 265 -33.01 -0.98 9.09
CA VAL A 265 -33.87 -1.43 8.00
C VAL A 265 -33.35 -2.73 7.39
N GLU A 266 -34.28 -3.59 7.00
CA GLU A 266 -34.00 -4.77 6.19
C GLU A 266 -34.28 -4.45 4.71
N VAL A 267 -33.30 -4.75 3.85
CA VAL A 267 -33.44 -4.60 2.41
C VAL A 267 -34.14 -5.84 1.85
N LYS A 268 -35.41 -5.71 1.41
CA LYS A 268 -36.27 -6.83 0.99
C LYS A 268 -35.66 -7.74 -0.07
N LYS A 269 -34.91 -7.16 -1.02
CA LYS A 269 -34.30 -7.92 -2.13
C LYS A 269 -33.14 -8.83 -1.70
N LEU A 270 -32.50 -8.53 -0.57
CA LEU A 270 -31.27 -9.19 -0.17
C LEU A 270 -31.38 -9.87 1.21
N HIS A 271 -32.48 -9.66 1.95
CA HIS A 271 -32.65 -10.13 3.34
C HIS A 271 -31.47 -9.76 4.24
N VAL A 272 -30.87 -8.59 3.99
CA VAL A 272 -29.76 -8.09 4.79
C VAL A 272 -30.20 -6.87 5.58
N LYS A 273 -29.83 -6.87 6.85
CA LYS A 273 -30.10 -5.79 7.79
C LYS A 273 -28.97 -4.77 7.75
N GLY A 274 -29.34 -3.50 7.81
CA GLY A 274 -28.38 -2.40 7.91
C GLY A 274 -29.03 -1.14 8.44
N GLU A 275 -28.20 -0.15 8.73
CA GLU A 275 -28.63 1.13 9.27
C GLU A 275 -28.69 2.18 8.14
N ILE A 276 -29.74 3.00 8.12
CA ILE A 276 -29.83 4.14 7.19
C ILE A 276 -28.81 5.19 7.63
N THR A 277 -27.73 5.33 6.87
CA THR A 277 -26.66 6.31 7.14
C THR A 277 -26.83 7.60 6.36
N ARG A 278 -27.61 7.61 5.26
CA ARG A 278 -27.86 8.82 4.48
C ARG A 278 -29.18 8.75 3.70
N ILE A 279 -29.93 9.84 3.67
CA ILE A 279 -31.17 10.00 2.90
C ILE A 279 -30.96 11.15 1.90
N ARG A 280 -31.17 10.90 0.61
CA ARG A 280 -31.08 11.94 -0.44
C ARG A 280 -32.27 11.82 -1.39
N GLY A 281 -33.35 12.53 -1.08
CA GLY A 281 -34.60 12.46 -1.85
C GLY A 281 -35.21 11.06 -1.76
N GLU A 282 -35.29 10.36 -2.89
CA GLU A 282 -35.85 8.98 -2.98
C GLU A 282 -34.77 7.87 -2.84
N GLU A 283 -33.49 8.24 -2.74
CA GLU A 283 -32.38 7.29 -2.52
C GLU A 283 -31.95 7.23 -1.05
N TYR A 284 -31.91 6.01 -0.50
CA TYR A 284 -31.47 5.69 0.86
C TYR A 284 -30.15 4.93 0.79
N THR A 285 -29.19 5.35 1.61
CA THR A 285 -27.91 4.68 1.75
C THR A 285 -27.94 3.87 3.04
N VAL A 286 -27.86 2.55 2.92
CA VAL A 286 -27.88 1.60 4.04
C VAL A 286 -26.50 1.00 4.22
N THR A 287 -25.94 1.12 5.41
CA THR A 287 -24.69 0.45 5.78
C THR A 287 -25.03 -0.88 6.43
N LEU A 288 -24.59 -1.97 5.80
CA LEU A 288 -24.75 -3.31 6.35
C LEU A 288 -23.84 -3.52 7.56
N ALA A 289 -24.18 -4.46 8.44
CA ALA A 289 -23.33 -4.88 9.55
C ALA A 289 -21.92 -5.35 9.11
N SER A 290 -21.75 -5.72 7.84
CA SER A 290 -20.47 -6.09 7.21
C SER A 290 -19.62 -4.90 6.75
N GLY A 291 -20.07 -3.65 6.94
CA GLY A 291 -19.37 -2.43 6.51
C GLY A 291 -19.57 -2.06 5.03
N LYS A 292 -20.31 -2.86 4.26
CA LYS A 292 -20.68 -2.54 2.87
C LYS A 292 -21.83 -1.53 2.82
N ILE A 293 -21.72 -0.57 1.91
CA ILE A 293 -22.71 0.50 1.70
C ILE A 293 -23.55 0.15 0.48
N LEU A 294 -24.88 0.12 0.64
CA LEU A 294 -25.85 -0.14 -0.42
C LEU A 294 -26.74 1.08 -0.63
N LYS A 295 -26.97 1.43 -1.90
CA LYS A 295 -27.96 2.43 -2.29
C LYS A 295 -29.25 1.71 -2.66
N VAL A 296 -30.33 2.04 -1.98
CA VAL A 296 -31.63 1.37 -2.10
C VAL A 296 -32.74 2.42 -2.11
N SER A 297 -33.83 2.14 -2.82
CA SER A 297 -35.01 3.02 -2.82
C SER A 297 -35.88 2.77 -1.59
N ALA A 298 -36.69 3.75 -1.18
CA ALA A 298 -37.65 3.62 -0.07
C ALA A 298 -38.54 2.36 -0.19
N SER A 299 -38.82 1.95 -1.41
CA SER A 299 -39.67 0.80 -1.73
C SER A 299 -39.08 -0.54 -1.32
N ASP A 300 -37.74 -0.61 -1.24
CA ASP A 300 -37.00 -1.83 -0.92
C ASP A 300 -36.67 -1.95 0.57
N LEU A 301 -37.12 -1.01 1.41
CA LEU A 301 -36.80 -0.91 2.84
C LEU A 301 -37.97 -1.29 3.75
N GLU A 302 -37.66 -2.04 4.81
CA GLU A 302 -38.59 -2.34 5.89
C GLU A 302 -37.93 -2.08 7.24
N ILE A 303 -38.57 -1.26 8.08
CA ILE A 303 -38.04 -0.91 9.41
C ILE A 303 -38.11 -2.13 10.31
N THR A 304 -36.95 -2.56 10.83
CA THR A 304 -36.84 -3.66 11.79
C THR A 304 -36.85 -3.16 13.23
N GLU A 305 -36.22 -2.01 13.51
CA GLU A 305 -36.30 -1.34 14.81
C GLU A 305 -36.42 0.18 14.62
N ARG A 306 -37.43 0.79 15.24
CA ARG A 306 -37.54 2.24 15.38
C ARG A 306 -36.77 2.69 16.62
N THR A 307 -35.89 3.66 16.44
CA THR A 307 -35.11 4.21 17.55
C THR A 307 -36.02 4.97 18.53
N LYS A 308 -36.41 4.33 19.65
CA LYS A 308 -37.09 5.03 20.75
C LYS A 308 -36.09 5.95 21.43
N ARG A 309 -36.25 7.27 21.23
CA ARG A 309 -35.50 8.31 21.94
C ARG A 309 -35.63 8.11 23.46
N LYS A 310 -34.55 7.67 24.11
CA LYS A 310 -34.34 7.95 25.54
C LYS A 310 -33.77 9.36 25.64
N SER A 311 -34.54 10.25 26.26
CA SER A 311 -34.11 11.61 26.59
C SER A 311 -32.99 11.53 27.64
N THR A 312 -31.75 11.73 27.20
CA THR A 312 -30.66 12.17 28.07
C THR A 312 -30.41 13.65 27.83
N PRO A 313 -30.07 14.42 28.87
CA PRO A 313 -30.04 15.87 28.81
C PRO A 313 -29.04 16.33 27.74
N THR A 314 -29.54 17.17 26.85
CA THR A 314 -28.80 17.78 25.75
C THR A 314 -27.77 18.74 26.33
N ILE A 315 -26.52 18.31 26.46
CA ILE A 315 -25.39 19.24 26.46
C ILE A 315 -25.22 19.64 24.99
N THR A 316 -25.63 20.85 24.68
CA THR A 316 -25.50 21.45 23.35
C THR A 316 -24.02 21.71 23.07
N VAL A 317 -23.29 20.69 22.61
CA VAL A 317 -21.98 20.89 22.00
C VAL A 317 -22.22 21.24 20.54
N LYS A 318 -22.35 22.53 20.28
CA LYS A 318 -22.26 23.11 18.94
C LYS A 318 -20.90 22.70 18.35
N GLY A 319 -20.92 21.94 17.25
CA GLY A 319 -19.78 21.79 16.35
C GLY A 319 -19.09 20.43 16.33
N LEU A 320 -19.81 19.36 16.00
CA LEU A 320 -19.19 18.04 15.74
C LEU A 320 -19.75 17.31 14.51
N GLU A 321 -20.31 18.06 13.55
CA GLU A 321 -20.65 17.55 12.20
C GLU A 321 -19.90 18.26 11.06
N GLU A 322 -19.01 19.20 11.38
CA GLU A 322 -18.11 19.79 10.38
C GLU A 322 -16.69 19.22 10.58
N ASP A 323 -16.12 18.70 9.49
CA ASP A 323 -14.70 18.36 9.31
C ASP A 323 -14.14 16.99 9.74
N LEU A 324 -14.73 15.90 9.23
CA LEU A 324 -13.95 14.68 8.95
C LEU A 324 -13.07 14.81 7.68
N THR A 325 -13.30 15.85 6.87
CA THR A 325 -12.60 16.12 5.62
C THR A 325 -11.33 16.97 5.77
N SER A 326 -11.10 17.69 6.89
CA SER A 326 -10.06 18.74 6.94
C SER A 326 -9.01 18.63 8.08
N VAL A 327 -8.79 17.46 8.70
CA VAL A 327 -7.71 17.35 9.72
C VAL A 327 -6.37 17.81 9.14
N LYS A 328 -5.89 18.98 9.58
CA LYS A 328 -4.61 19.55 9.17
C LYS A 328 -3.47 18.82 9.87
N PRO A 329 -2.28 18.68 9.24
CA PRO A 329 -1.10 18.08 9.87
C PRO A 329 -0.46 18.98 10.95
N GLU A 330 -1.20 19.97 11.45
CA GLU A 330 -0.78 20.85 12.54
C GLU A 330 -1.92 21.07 13.54
N ILE A 331 -1.57 21.18 14.82
CA ILE A 331 -2.47 21.55 15.91
C ILE A 331 -1.86 22.66 16.75
N ASN A 332 -2.67 23.67 17.09
CA ASN A 332 -2.25 24.79 17.91
C ASN A 332 -2.88 24.70 19.31
N VAL A 333 -2.03 24.65 20.33
CA VAL A 333 -2.40 24.60 21.76
C VAL A 333 -1.81 25.77 22.54
N ILE A 334 -1.39 26.85 21.86
CA ILE A 334 -0.91 28.08 22.50
C ILE A 334 -2.01 28.64 23.42
N GLY A 335 -1.64 28.95 24.66
CA GLY A 335 -2.53 29.59 25.64
C GLY A 335 -3.40 28.63 26.44
N MET A 336 -3.38 27.33 26.13
CA MET A 336 -4.05 26.30 26.92
C MET A 336 -3.26 25.93 28.18
N ARG A 337 -3.93 25.43 29.22
CA ARG A 337 -3.23 24.75 30.32
C ARG A 337 -2.76 23.36 29.89
N VAL A 338 -1.79 22.79 30.61
CA VAL A 338 -1.21 21.48 30.26
C VAL A 338 -2.28 20.39 30.15
N GLU A 339 -3.17 20.28 31.14
CA GLU A 339 -4.24 19.26 31.12
C GLU A 339 -5.25 19.47 29.98
N GLU A 340 -5.58 20.72 29.64
CA GLU A 340 -6.46 21.05 28.52
C GLU A 340 -5.82 20.68 27.18
N ALA A 341 -4.52 20.99 27.01
CA ALA A 341 -3.77 20.65 25.81
C ALA A 341 -3.69 19.13 25.60
N LEU A 342 -3.46 18.35 26.66
CA LEU A 342 -3.40 16.88 26.58
C LEU A 342 -4.74 16.26 26.15
N ASN A 343 -5.87 16.79 26.64
CA ASN A 343 -7.21 16.34 26.25
C ASN A 343 -7.52 16.61 24.77
N VAL A 344 -6.88 17.61 24.17
CA VAL A 344 -7.04 17.96 22.76
C VAL A 344 -6.05 17.19 21.87
N ILE A 345 -4.81 17.00 22.33
CA ILE A 345 -3.74 16.32 21.59
C ILE A 345 -4.03 14.83 21.45
N GLY A 346 -4.51 14.15 22.48
CA GLY A 346 -4.80 12.70 22.43
C GLY A 346 -5.73 12.31 21.25
N PRO A 347 -6.97 12.83 21.21
CA PRO A 347 -7.90 12.58 20.11
C PRO A 347 -7.39 13.05 18.74
N TYR A 348 -6.52 14.07 18.71
CA TYR A 348 -5.89 14.54 17.47
C TYR A 348 -4.87 13.54 16.93
N LEU A 349 -4.01 12.98 17.79
CA LEU A 349 -3.02 11.98 17.40
C LEU A 349 -3.71 10.71 16.88
N ASP A 350 -4.80 10.28 17.53
CA ASP A 350 -5.60 9.13 17.06
C ASP A 350 -6.14 9.36 15.64
N ARG A 351 -6.66 10.57 15.37
CA ARG A 351 -7.15 10.96 14.04
C ARG A 351 -6.03 11.07 13.01
N ALA A 352 -4.85 11.55 13.40
CA ALA A 352 -3.69 11.65 12.53
C ALA A 352 -3.15 10.27 12.15
N LEU A 353 -3.15 9.33 13.09
CA LEU A 353 -2.77 7.94 12.88
C LEU A 353 -3.74 7.22 11.93
N LEU A 354 -5.05 7.43 12.12
CA LEU A 354 -6.11 6.94 11.22
C LEU A 354 -5.94 7.43 9.77
N LYS A 355 -5.46 8.66 9.57
CA LYS A 355 -5.15 9.23 8.25
C LYS A 355 -3.78 8.83 7.68
N ARG A 356 -2.96 8.09 8.44
CA ARG A 356 -1.59 7.69 8.07
C ARG A 356 -0.68 8.89 7.74
N TYR A 357 -0.79 9.98 8.49
CA TYR A 357 0.20 11.06 8.33
C TYR A 357 1.59 10.58 8.79
N PRO A 358 2.67 10.84 8.03
CA PRO A 358 4.02 10.45 8.42
C PRO A 358 4.54 11.27 9.60
N SER A 359 4.08 12.52 9.74
CA SER A 359 4.38 13.38 10.88
C SER A 359 3.30 14.45 11.06
N VAL A 360 3.22 14.99 12.28
CA VAL A 360 2.33 16.10 12.65
C VAL A 360 3.04 17.13 13.51
N ARG A 361 2.60 18.39 13.43
CA ARG A 361 3.17 19.52 14.16
C ARG A 361 2.27 19.98 15.30
N ILE A 362 2.80 20.04 16.52
CA ILE A 362 2.11 20.55 17.71
C ILE A 362 2.72 21.90 18.10
N ILE A 363 1.96 22.98 17.95
CA ILE A 363 2.38 24.35 18.25
C ILE A 363 1.97 24.69 19.68
N HIS A 364 2.94 24.77 20.59
CA HIS A 364 2.71 25.04 22.02
C HIS A 364 3.25 26.41 22.48
N GLY A 365 3.95 27.13 21.61
CA GLY A 365 4.53 28.44 21.88
C GLY A 365 5.77 28.39 22.78
N PHE A 366 6.43 29.54 22.95
CA PHE A 366 7.70 29.66 23.66
C PHE A 366 7.58 29.82 25.18
N GLY A 367 6.41 30.22 25.70
CA GLY A 367 6.12 30.70 27.07
C GLY A 367 7.06 30.26 28.23
N THR A 368 6.54 29.55 29.23
CA THR A 368 7.31 29.08 30.40
C THR A 368 7.89 27.67 30.20
N GLY A 369 7.73 27.09 29.01
CA GLY A 369 8.10 25.70 28.71
C GLY A 369 7.28 24.62 29.43
N ALA A 370 6.23 25.00 30.17
CA ALA A 370 5.36 24.06 30.87
C ALA A 370 4.57 23.15 29.90
N LEU A 371 3.99 23.74 28.85
CA LEU A 371 3.30 22.99 27.79
C LEU A 371 4.26 22.05 27.05
N ARG A 372 5.45 22.53 26.68
CA ARG A 372 6.48 21.70 26.03
C ARG A 372 6.78 20.44 26.84
N ARG A 373 7.10 20.61 28.14
CA ARG A 373 7.43 19.48 29.02
C ARG A 373 6.25 18.53 29.17
N GLY A 374 5.05 19.04 29.44
CA GLY A 374 3.85 18.20 29.58
C GLY A 374 3.50 17.42 28.31
N ILE A 375 3.71 18.01 27.13
CA ILE A 375 3.49 17.35 25.84
C ILE A 375 4.56 16.28 25.60
N HIS A 376 5.84 16.57 25.85
CA HIS A 376 6.93 15.60 25.68
C HIS A 376 6.76 14.41 26.64
N ASP A 377 6.39 14.66 27.90
CA ASP A 377 6.10 13.63 28.90
C ASP A 377 4.90 12.74 28.51
N TYR A 378 3.92 13.31 27.82
CA TYR A 378 2.77 12.57 27.30
C TYR A 378 3.13 11.74 26.06
N LEU A 379 3.85 12.33 25.10
CA LEU A 379 4.31 11.65 23.88
C LEU A 379 5.24 10.47 24.20
N ALA A 380 6.09 10.60 25.23
CA ALA A 380 6.98 9.52 25.68
C ALA A 380 6.22 8.27 26.20
N LYS A 381 4.96 8.40 26.59
CA LYS A 381 4.13 7.29 27.08
C LYS A 381 3.38 6.57 25.95
N LEU A 382 3.34 7.13 24.74
CA LEU A 382 2.59 6.60 23.62
C LEU A 382 3.48 5.68 22.78
N SER A 383 3.14 4.39 22.73
CA SER A 383 3.93 3.38 22.01
C SER A 383 3.91 3.52 20.49
N PHE A 384 2.99 4.30 19.93
CA PHE A 384 2.84 4.54 18.49
C PHE A 384 3.59 5.77 17.99
N VAL A 385 4.34 6.47 18.85
CA VAL A 385 5.18 7.60 18.47
C VAL A 385 6.63 7.10 18.33
N LYS A 386 7.20 7.18 17.12
CA LYS A 386 8.60 6.78 16.87
C LYS A 386 9.60 7.81 17.36
N SER A 387 9.32 9.08 17.14
CA SER A 387 10.20 10.18 17.56
C SER A 387 9.43 11.48 17.70
N TYR A 388 9.87 12.33 18.63
CA TYR A 388 9.40 13.70 18.75
C TYR A 388 10.60 14.64 18.89
N THR A 389 10.65 15.68 18.06
CA THR A 389 11.73 16.68 18.05
C THR A 389 11.16 18.08 18.03
N LEU A 390 11.94 19.07 18.47
CA LEU A 390 11.57 20.46 18.28
C LEU A 390 11.60 20.81 16.79
N ALA A 391 10.70 21.69 16.37
CA ALA A 391 10.63 22.12 14.99
C ALA A 391 11.89 22.91 14.56
N GLY A 392 12.23 22.85 13.27
CA GLY A 392 13.39 23.55 12.71
C GLY A 392 13.23 25.08 12.65
N GLU A 393 14.27 25.78 12.17
CA GLU A 393 14.33 27.24 12.08
C GLU A 393 13.17 27.87 11.28
N TYR A 394 12.66 27.17 10.27
CA TYR A 394 11.55 27.61 9.41
C TYR A 394 10.17 27.07 9.84
N GLU A 395 10.10 26.34 10.96
CA GLU A 395 8.91 25.57 11.36
C GLU A 395 8.41 25.87 12.77
N GLY A 396 8.92 26.91 13.41
CA GLY A 396 8.50 27.37 14.74
C GLY A 396 9.53 27.15 15.85
N GLN A 397 10.74 26.65 15.52
CA GLN A 397 11.86 26.50 16.46
C GLN A 397 11.43 25.83 17.79
N GLY A 398 11.76 26.47 18.92
CA GLY A 398 11.42 26.02 20.27
C GLY A 398 9.94 26.14 20.66
N GLY A 399 9.10 26.70 19.80
CA GLY A 399 7.66 26.90 20.03
C GLY A 399 6.76 25.82 19.42
N ALA A 400 7.33 24.86 18.69
CA ALA A 400 6.60 23.74 18.11
C ALA A 400 7.38 22.43 18.25
N THR A 401 6.64 21.33 18.37
CA THR A 401 7.16 19.96 18.42
C THR A 401 6.62 19.18 17.23
N ILE A 402 7.50 18.52 16.49
CA ILE A 402 7.16 17.61 15.39
C ILE A 402 7.12 16.20 15.96
N VAL A 403 6.03 15.49 15.69
CA VAL A 403 5.80 14.12 16.13
C VAL A 403 5.75 13.21 14.90
N THR A 404 6.53 12.15 14.92
CA THR A 404 6.63 11.14 13.86
C THR A 404 6.07 9.82 14.37
N PHE A 405 5.21 9.17 13.57
CA PHE A 405 4.53 7.91 13.91
C PHE A 405 5.23 6.68 13.32
#